data_AF-A0A925TJR5-F1
#
_entry.id   AF-A0A925TJR5-F1
#
_cell.length_a   1.000
_cell.length_b   1.000
_cell.length_c   1.000
_cell.angle_alpha   90.00
_cell.angle_beta   90.00
_cell.angle_gamma   90.00
#
_symmetry.space_group_name_H-M   'P 1'
#
loop_
_entity.id
_entity.type
_entity.pdbx_description
1 polymer ?
#
loop_
_entity_poly.entity_id
_entity_poly.type
_entity_poly.pdbx_seq_one_letter_code
_entity_poly.pdbx_strand_id
1 'polypeptide(L)'
;MAVLLSGFLESRACIWDSDTLAMEQARFPGILDVMGGNFPRHSPEFYAWRIEHSRALMVKDPRNPAPYDDLAVALHKSGRHPEAIRVMMDSLAITPNRYETLSNLGTFTIYTGDLSASRLWLQKALAINPDAHFGREKYQLWLVEHLMLRANPASLPEITEGLPVDFSGKLGENYAEFIMFRQGKASGWMQEDARGAALRGVLGMMLFADYQNPVLLEALGDILEQGDPRKNAVHMAEQAYEIARGFYGEKTATERLSRKIKEADLNYSSKEAPDLKKLKKAMSAAQAAGEALVKRVREDELGWIASGQDAGREFEKKYLGASTPTVQFRAAK
;
A
#
# COMPACT_ATOMS: atom_id res chain seq x y z
N MET A 1 26.52 15.90 60.21
CA MET A 1 26.50 14.77 59.27
C MET A 1 25.06 14.28 59.19
N ALA A 2 24.33 14.63 58.13
CA ALA A 2 23.10 13.98 57.65
C ALA A 2 22.59 14.79 56.45
N VAL A 3 22.99 14.35 55.25
CA VAL A 3 22.43 14.85 53.99
C VAL A 3 21.13 14.09 53.76
N LEU A 4 20.00 14.79 53.73
CA LEU A 4 18.71 14.25 53.30
C LEU A 4 18.73 14.10 51.78
N LEU A 5 19.04 12.90 51.31
CA LEU A 5 18.82 12.47 49.93
C LEU A 5 17.31 12.21 49.76
N SER A 6 16.58 13.23 49.28
CA SER A 6 15.26 13.03 48.70
C SER A 6 15.41 12.29 47.38
N GLY A 7 15.31 10.96 47.44
CA GLY A 7 15.15 10.14 46.24
C GLY A 7 13.84 10.54 45.56
N PHE A 8 13.95 11.22 44.42
CA PHE A 8 12.87 11.25 43.45
C PHE A 8 12.69 9.81 42.95
N LEU A 9 11.77 9.08 43.59
CA LEU A 9 11.09 7.99 42.93
C LEU A 9 10.29 8.64 41.81
N GLU A 10 10.85 8.64 40.60
CA GLU A 10 10.06 8.78 39.39
C GLU A 10 9.02 7.66 39.43
N SER A 11 7.83 7.99 39.90
CA SER A 11 6.65 7.19 39.66
C SER A 11 6.46 7.19 38.15
N ARG A 12 6.95 6.15 37.47
CA ARG A 12 6.49 5.79 36.14
C ARG A 12 4.98 5.65 36.26
N ALA A 13 4.26 6.67 35.81
CA ALA A 13 2.82 6.67 35.80
C ALA A 13 2.37 5.53 34.87
N CYS A 14 2.05 4.39 35.48
CA CYS A 14 1.35 3.29 34.86
C CYS A 14 -0.10 3.72 34.63
N ILE A 15 -0.34 4.55 33.62
CA ILE A 15 -1.68 4.78 33.04
C ILE A 15 -1.49 4.73 31.53
N TRP A 16 -1.57 3.53 30.96
CA TRP A 16 -1.76 3.31 29.52
C TRP A 16 -2.51 1.99 29.43
N ASP A 17 -3.82 2.09 29.64
CA ASP A 17 -4.74 0.95 29.65
C ASP A 17 -4.69 0.21 28.31
N SER A 18 -4.91 -1.10 28.38
CA SER A 18 -4.88 -2.08 27.29
C SER A 18 -5.87 -1.75 26.16
N ASP A 19 -5.43 -0.92 25.23
CA ASP A 19 -6.12 -0.57 23.99
C ASP A 19 -6.48 -1.82 23.17
N THR A 20 -7.75 -2.21 23.23
CA THR A 20 -8.28 -3.40 22.55
C THR A 20 -8.17 -3.30 21.02
N LEU A 21 -8.01 -4.44 20.34
CA LEU A 21 -8.16 -4.56 18.88
C LEU A 21 -9.37 -3.80 18.31
N ALA A 22 -10.48 -3.77 19.05
CA ALA A 22 -11.70 -3.07 18.65
C ALA A 22 -11.46 -1.55 18.50
N MET A 23 -10.58 -0.95 19.31
CA MET A 23 -10.20 0.45 19.19
C MET A 23 -9.30 0.70 17.99
N GLU A 24 -8.33 -0.17 17.71
CA GLU A 24 -7.52 -0.09 16.49
C GLU A 24 -8.41 -0.21 15.24
N GLN A 25 -9.34 -1.17 15.22
CA GLN A 25 -10.33 -1.34 14.15
C GLN A 25 -11.26 -0.12 14.00
N ALA A 26 -11.66 0.49 15.11
CA ALA A 26 -12.48 1.70 15.08
C ALA A 26 -11.68 2.92 14.57
N ARG A 27 -10.39 3.02 14.89
CA ARG A 27 -9.48 4.08 14.43
C ARG A 27 -9.11 3.93 12.95
N PHE A 28 -8.85 2.69 12.52
CA PHE A 28 -8.41 2.35 11.17
C PHE A 28 -9.35 1.32 10.51
N PRO A 29 -10.61 1.70 10.23
CA PRO A 29 -11.58 0.79 9.65
C PRO A 29 -11.13 0.32 8.27
N GLY A 30 -11.37 -0.95 7.95
CA GLY A 30 -11.09 -1.54 6.64
C GLY A 30 -9.65 -1.98 6.39
N ILE A 31 -8.68 -1.67 7.27
CA ILE A 31 -7.30 -2.16 7.10
C ILE A 31 -7.25 -3.69 7.08
N LEU A 32 -7.92 -4.35 8.02
CA LEU A 32 -7.96 -5.82 8.07
C LEU A 32 -8.68 -6.41 6.86
N ASP A 33 -9.69 -5.72 6.31
CA ASP A 33 -10.34 -6.15 5.07
C ASP A 33 -9.36 -6.07 3.90
N VAL A 34 -8.59 -4.99 3.77
CA VAL A 34 -7.56 -4.88 2.72
C VAL A 34 -6.48 -5.93 2.90
N MET A 35 -5.91 -6.09 4.10
CA MET A 35 -4.88 -7.10 4.38
C MET A 35 -5.40 -8.54 4.19
N GLY A 36 -6.67 -8.78 4.53
CA GLY A 36 -7.35 -10.07 4.36
C GLY A 36 -7.88 -10.30 2.96
N GLY A 37 -7.77 -9.34 2.05
CA GLY A 37 -8.31 -9.48 0.71
C GLY A 37 -9.85 -9.50 0.67
N ASN A 38 -10.54 -8.93 1.64
CA ASN A 38 -12.00 -8.78 1.65
C ASN A 38 -12.47 -7.58 0.82
N PHE A 39 -12.25 -7.63 -0.48
CA PHE A 39 -12.74 -6.63 -1.44
C PHE A 39 -12.92 -7.25 -2.83
N PRO A 40 -13.80 -6.70 -3.69
CA PRO A 40 -14.05 -7.25 -5.02
C PRO A 40 -12.79 -7.23 -5.88
N ARG A 41 -12.49 -8.35 -6.55
CA ARG A 41 -11.36 -8.49 -7.47
C ARG A 41 -11.74 -9.37 -8.65
N HIS A 42 -11.34 -8.91 -9.84
CA HIS A 42 -11.55 -9.64 -11.07
C HIS A 42 -10.82 -10.99 -11.12
N SER A 43 -11.45 -11.96 -11.77
CA SER A 43 -10.88 -13.28 -12.03
C SER A 43 -9.82 -13.29 -13.15
N PRO A 44 -8.97 -14.34 -13.24
CA PRO A 44 -8.11 -14.53 -14.40
C PRO A 44 -8.89 -14.61 -15.72
N GLU A 45 -10.08 -15.20 -15.73
CA GLU A 45 -10.94 -15.28 -16.91
C GLU A 45 -11.44 -13.91 -17.35
N PHE A 46 -11.75 -13.02 -16.40
CA PHE A 46 -12.07 -11.64 -16.71
C PHE A 46 -10.90 -10.95 -17.42
N TYR A 47 -9.67 -11.09 -16.93
CA TYR A 47 -8.52 -10.45 -17.58
C TYR A 47 -8.24 -11.03 -18.96
N ALA A 48 -8.39 -12.34 -19.15
CA ALA A 48 -8.29 -12.96 -20.47
C ALA A 48 -9.35 -12.40 -21.44
N TRP A 49 -10.60 -12.27 -20.98
CA TRP A 49 -11.66 -11.62 -21.75
C TRP A 49 -11.35 -10.15 -22.04
N ARG A 50 -10.90 -9.37 -21.05
CA ARG A 50 -10.59 -7.94 -21.17
C ARG A 50 -9.47 -7.70 -22.19
N ILE A 51 -8.46 -8.56 -22.24
CA ILE A 51 -7.37 -8.49 -23.24
C ILE A 51 -7.94 -8.58 -24.66
N GLU A 52 -8.74 -9.61 -24.96
CA GLU A 52 -9.30 -9.83 -26.30
C GLU A 52 -10.33 -8.75 -26.65
N HIS A 53 -11.18 -8.36 -25.69
CA HIS A 53 -12.14 -7.29 -25.85
C HIS A 53 -11.46 -5.96 -26.20
N SER A 54 -10.40 -5.59 -25.46
CA SER A 54 -9.68 -4.33 -25.67
C SER A 54 -8.95 -4.30 -27.01
N ARG A 55 -8.33 -5.42 -27.42
CA ARG A 55 -7.72 -5.55 -28.75
C ARG A 55 -8.74 -5.31 -29.88
N ALA A 56 -9.94 -5.87 -29.75
CA ALA A 56 -11.00 -5.66 -30.73
C ALA A 56 -11.47 -4.19 -30.79
N LEU A 57 -11.48 -3.48 -29.67
CA LEU A 57 -11.80 -2.05 -29.63
C LEU A 57 -10.68 -1.19 -30.24
N MET A 58 -9.41 -1.53 -29.99
CA MET A 58 -8.26 -0.83 -30.59
C MET A 58 -8.27 -0.90 -32.12
N VAL A 59 -8.72 -2.01 -32.72
CA VAL A 59 -8.84 -2.12 -34.18
C VAL A 59 -9.89 -1.16 -34.75
N LYS A 60 -10.99 -0.93 -34.00
CA LYS A 60 -12.09 -0.04 -34.43
C LYS A 60 -11.71 1.43 -34.34
N ASP A 61 -11.00 1.81 -33.28
CA ASP A 61 -10.49 3.17 -33.10
C ASP A 61 -9.06 3.13 -32.53
N PRO A 62 -8.04 3.09 -33.40
CA PRO A 62 -6.64 2.99 -32.97
C PRO A 62 -6.14 4.21 -32.20
N ARG A 63 -6.85 5.35 -32.25
CA ARG A 63 -6.45 6.59 -31.59
C ARG A 63 -7.12 6.80 -30.24
N ASN A 64 -8.10 5.97 -29.88
CA ASN A 64 -8.71 6.01 -28.56
C ASN A 64 -7.77 5.40 -27.51
N PRO A 65 -7.33 6.15 -26.48
CA PRO A 65 -6.42 5.62 -25.47
C PRO A 65 -7.08 4.64 -24.48
N ALA A 66 -8.41 4.67 -24.30
CA ALA A 66 -9.07 3.86 -23.27
C ALA A 66 -8.87 2.33 -23.45
N PRO A 67 -9.01 1.76 -24.66
CA PRO A 67 -8.66 0.36 -24.91
C PRO A 67 -7.20 0.00 -24.65
N TYR A 68 -6.26 0.95 -24.78
CA TYR A 68 -4.86 0.70 -24.44
C TYR A 68 -4.68 0.57 -22.93
N ASP A 69 -5.33 1.45 -22.15
CA ASP A 69 -5.32 1.37 -20.68
C ASP A 69 -5.86 0.02 -20.21
N ASP A 70 -7.03 -0.36 -20.73
CA ASP A 70 -7.69 -1.62 -20.37
C ASP A 70 -6.84 -2.84 -20.73
N LEU A 71 -6.24 -2.84 -21.94
CA LEU A 71 -5.35 -3.90 -22.37
C LEU A 71 -4.11 -3.97 -21.46
N ALA A 72 -3.46 -2.85 -21.18
CA ALA A 72 -2.23 -2.86 -20.40
C ALA A 72 -2.47 -3.24 -18.93
N VAL A 73 -3.56 -2.75 -18.32
CA VAL A 73 -3.96 -3.17 -16.95
C VAL A 73 -4.26 -4.66 -16.92
N ALA A 74 -5.00 -5.20 -17.91
CA ALA A 74 -5.31 -6.62 -17.95
C ALA A 74 -4.05 -7.49 -18.18
N LEU A 75 -3.12 -7.05 -19.03
CA LEU A 75 -1.82 -7.71 -19.22
C LEU A 75 -1.00 -7.68 -17.93
N HIS A 76 -0.93 -6.52 -17.27
CA HIS A 76 -0.21 -6.36 -16.00
C HIS A 76 -0.79 -7.28 -14.91
N LYS A 77 -2.12 -7.31 -14.77
CA LYS A 77 -2.83 -8.18 -13.81
C LYS A 77 -2.72 -9.66 -14.12
N SER A 78 -2.41 -10.00 -15.36
CA SER A 78 -2.09 -11.36 -15.80
C SER A 78 -0.60 -11.71 -15.68
N GLY A 79 0.21 -10.87 -15.01
CA GLY A 79 1.67 -11.07 -14.84
C GLY A 79 2.51 -10.76 -16.08
N ARG A 80 1.90 -10.27 -17.17
CA ARG A 80 2.56 -9.97 -18.45
C ARG A 80 3.09 -8.53 -18.47
N HIS A 81 3.90 -8.17 -17.48
CA HIS A 81 4.34 -6.78 -17.25
C HIS A 81 5.11 -6.15 -18.42
N PRO A 82 6.06 -6.85 -19.10
CA PRO A 82 6.76 -6.27 -20.26
C PRO A 82 5.81 -5.93 -21.41
N GLU A 83 4.77 -6.74 -21.62
CA GLU A 83 3.77 -6.46 -22.66
C GLU A 83 2.87 -5.30 -22.28
N ALA A 84 2.48 -5.17 -21.00
CA ALA A 84 1.74 -4.02 -20.49
C ALA A 84 2.52 -2.71 -20.70
N ILE A 85 3.82 -2.71 -20.43
CA ILE A 85 4.70 -1.56 -20.67
C ILE A 85 4.73 -1.22 -22.16
N ARG A 86 4.88 -2.20 -23.05
CA ARG A 86 4.87 -1.96 -24.50
C ARG A 86 3.55 -1.32 -24.96
N VAL A 87 2.40 -1.83 -24.51
CA VAL A 87 1.08 -1.23 -24.84
C VAL A 87 0.97 0.21 -24.35
N MET A 88 1.49 0.52 -23.16
CA MET A 88 1.52 1.89 -22.66
C MET A 88 2.49 2.80 -23.42
N MET A 89 3.62 2.28 -23.90
CA MET A 89 4.51 3.03 -24.79
C MET A 89 3.84 3.34 -26.13
N ASP A 90 3.07 2.40 -26.69
CA ASP A 90 2.26 2.62 -27.90
C ASP A 90 1.20 3.70 -27.65
N SER A 91 0.48 3.61 -26.51
CA SER A 91 -0.50 4.63 -26.09
C SER A 91 0.15 6.02 -25.94
N LEU A 92 1.35 6.09 -25.36
CA LEU A 92 2.10 7.33 -25.19
C LEU A 92 2.50 7.96 -26.54
N ALA A 93 2.82 7.15 -27.54
CA ALA A 93 3.14 7.64 -28.88
C ALA A 93 1.92 8.25 -29.61
N ILE A 94 0.71 7.74 -29.30
CA ILE A 94 -0.56 8.21 -29.88
C ILE A 94 -1.07 9.45 -29.15
N THR A 95 -1.03 9.42 -27.81
CA THR A 95 -1.50 10.50 -26.94
C THR A 95 -0.40 10.87 -25.94
N PRO A 96 0.55 11.74 -26.36
CA PRO A 96 1.62 12.19 -25.48
C PRO A 96 1.09 12.93 -24.24
N ASN A 97 1.83 12.84 -23.13
CA ASN A 97 1.56 13.57 -21.89
C ASN A 97 0.18 13.33 -21.26
N ARG A 98 -0.44 12.17 -21.51
CA ARG A 98 -1.61 11.75 -20.76
C ARG A 98 -1.21 11.22 -19.39
N TYR A 99 -1.85 11.75 -18.35
CA TYR A 99 -1.58 11.40 -16.96
C TYR A 99 -1.66 9.88 -16.71
N GLU A 100 -2.75 9.24 -17.12
CA GLU A 100 -3.01 7.82 -16.86
C GLU A 100 -2.00 6.90 -17.54
N THR A 101 -1.54 7.27 -18.74
CA THR A 101 -0.49 6.52 -19.44
C THR A 101 0.83 6.59 -18.67
N LEU A 102 1.20 7.77 -18.19
CA LEU A 102 2.44 7.96 -17.43
C LEU A 102 2.37 7.30 -16.04
N SER A 103 1.22 7.36 -15.36
CA SER A 103 1.04 6.70 -14.06
C SER A 103 1.03 5.18 -14.18
N ASN A 104 0.44 4.63 -15.25
CA ASN A 104 0.50 3.20 -15.56
C ASN A 104 1.93 2.75 -15.88
N LEU A 105 2.69 3.50 -16.70
CA LEU A 105 4.11 3.22 -16.93
C LEU A 105 4.91 3.23 -15.63
N GLY A 106 4.69 4.24 -14.79
CA GLY A 106 5.29 4.35 -13.47
C GLY A 106 4.98 3.14 -12.59
N THR A 107 3.74 2.66 -12.60
CA THR A 107 3.33 1.47 -11.83
C THR A 107 3.93 0.18 -12.41
N PHE A 108 3.83 -0.05 -13.72
CA PHE A 108 4.24 -1.32 -14.33
C PHE A 108 5.76 -1.54 -14.28
N THR A 109 6.55 -0.46 -14.35
CA THR A 109 8.02 -0.53 -14.26
C THR A 109 8.52 -0.90 -12.86
N ILE A 110 7.74 -0.66 -11.79
CA ILE A 110 8.04 -1.19 -10.44
C ILE A 110 8.10 -2.72 -10.48
N TYR A 111 7.16 -3.35 -11.18
CA TYR A 111 7.03 -4.80 -11.25
C TYR A 111 8.07 -5.47 -12.15
N THR A 112 8.77 -4.70 -12.98
CA THR A 112 9.96 -5.18 -13.71
C THR A 112 11.26 -4.88 -12.97
N GLY A 113 11.19 -4.27 -11.78
CA GLY A 113 12.35 -3.88 -10.98
C GLY A 113 13.08 -2.62 -11.47
N ASP A 114 12.56 -1.95 -12.52
CA ASP A 114 13.15 -0.73 -13.06
C ASP A 114 12.65 0.48 -12.27
N LEU A 115 13.17 0.61 -11.03
CA LEU A 115 12.80 1.68 -10.12
C LEU A 115 13.21 3.06 -10.66
N SER A 116 14.28 3.14 -11.43
CA SER A 116 14.73 4.38 -12.07
C SER A 116 13.73 4.87 -13.12
N ALA A 117 13.27 4.00 -14.02
CA ALA A 117 12.22 4.35 -14.97
C ALA A 117 10.90 4.65 -14.27
N SER A 118 10.53 3.85 -13.25
CA SER A 118 9.33 4.08 -12.46
C SER A 118 9.30 5.47 -11.84
N ARG A 119 10.39 5.87 -11.19
CA ARG A 119 10.56 7.20 -10.61
C ARG A 119 10.35 8.30 -11.66
N LEU A 120 11.00 8.19 -12.82
CA LEU A 120 10.87 9.17 -13.90
C LEU A 120 9.42 9.31 -14.39
N TRP A 121 8.73 8.19 -14.61
CA TRP A 121 7.35 8.19 -15.09
C TRP A 121 6.37 8.75 -14.05
N LEU A 122 6.53 8.39 -12.78
CA LEU A 122 5.73 8.92 -11.68
C LEU A 122 5.94 10.43 -11.50
N GLN A 123 7.17 10.93 -11.63
CA GLN A 123 7.46 12.37 -11.62
C GLN A 123 6.74 13.10 -12.75
N LYS A 124 6.76 12.56 -13.97
CA LYS A 124 6.03 13.13 -15.11
C LYS A 124 4.51 13.12 -14.89
N ALA A 125 3.97 12.04 -14.35
CA ALA A 125 2.54 11.94 -14.03
C ALA A 125 2.14 12.99 -12.97
N LEU A 126 2.90 13.09 -11.87
CA LEU A 126 2.65 14.07 -10.80
C LEU A 126 2.80 15.52 -11.26
N ALA A 127 3.66 15.80 -12.25
CA ALA A 127 3.77 17.12 -12.85
C ALA A 127 2.49 17.55 -13.61
N ILE A 128 1.70 16.58 -14.09
CA ILE A 128 0.43 16.84 -14.78
C ILE A 128 -0.73 16.91 -13.79
N ASN A 129 -0.81 15.96 -12.86
CA ASN A 129 -1.86 15.92 -11.84
C ASN A 129 -1.29 15.48 -10.47
N PRO A 130 -0.94 16.43 -9.58
CA PRO A 130 -0.40 16.14 -8.26
C PRO A 130 -1.39 15.46 -7.30
N ASP A 131 -2.69 15.64 -7.52
CA ASP A 131 -3.78 15.21 -6.64
C ASP A 131 -4.57 14.01 -7.18
N ALA A 132 -4.06 13.37 -8.25
CA ALA A 132 -4.67 12.19 -8.84
C ALA A 132 -4.81 11.03 -7.85
N HIS A 133 -5.75 10.12 -8.13
CA HIS A 133 -6.13 8.97 -7.28
C HIS A 133 -6.14 9.29 -5.78
N PHE A 134 -6.76 10.41 -5.40
CA PHE A 134 -6.88 10.86 -4.01
C PHE A 134 -5.53 11.14 -3.32
N GLY A 135 -4.53 11.60 -4.10
CA GLY A 135 -3.19 11.92 -3.65
C GLY A 135 -2.30 10.70 -3.42
N ARG A 136 -2.62 9.55 -4.01
CA ARG A 136 -1.87 8.29 -3.85
C ARG A 136 -0.49 8.35 -4.51
N GLU A 137 -0.38 8.95 -5.70
CA GLU A 137 0.81 8.80 -6.55
C GLU A 137 2.08 9.35 -5.94
N LYS A 138 2.00 10.40 -5.11
CA LYS A 138 3.17 10.90 -4.38
C LYS A 138 3.72 9.86 -3.41
N TYR A 139 2.86 9.07 -2.76
CA TYR A 139 3.28 7.98 -1.89
C TYR A 139 3.82 6.80 -2.70
N GLN A 140 3.31 6.55 -3.90
CA GLN A 140 3.93 5.54 -4.78
C GLN A 140 5.34 5.97 -5.22
N LEU A 141 5.53 7.24 -5.61
CA LEU A 141 6.85 7.79 -5.93
C LEU A 141 7.80 7.68 -4.72
N TRP A 142 7.33 8.07 -3.53
CA TRP A 142 8.15 7.99 -2.33
C TRP A 142 8.48 6.55 -1.95
N LEU A 143 7.57 5.60 -2.18
CA LEU A 143 7.86 4.19 -1.99
C LEU A 143 8.98 3.72 -2.93
N VAL A 144 8.94 4.13 -4.20
CA VAL A 144 10.01 3.83 -5.16
C VAL A 144 11.35 4.41 -4.70
N GLU A 145 11.38 5.68 -4.30
CA GLU A 145 12.59 6.34 -3.81
C GLU A 145 13.13 5.67 -2.53
N HIS A 146 12.24 5.31 -1.59
CA HIS A 146 12.57 4.55 -0.39
C HIS A 146 13.21 3.19 -0.72
N LEU A 147 12.66 2.46 -1.69
CA LEU A 147 13.21 1.17 -2.13
C LEU A 147 14.57 1.33 -2.81
N MET A 148 14.78 2.39 -3.59
CA MET A 148 16.07 2.71 -4.17
C MET A 148 17.12 2.97 -3.09
N LEU A 149 16.79 3.76 -2.05
CA LEU A 149 17.68 3.99 -0.90
C LEU A 149 17.95 2.71 -0.11
N ARG A 150 16.93 1.87 0.08
CA ARG A 150 17.07 0.56 0.73
C ARG A 150 18.06 -0.33 0.00
N ALA A 151 18.01 -0.36 -1.33
CA ALA A 151 18.91 -1.15 -2.15
C ALA A 151 20.33 -0.56 -2.18
N ASN A 152 20.43 0.78 -2.26
CA ASN A 152 21.69 1.52 -2.24
C ASN A 152 21.45 2.95 -1.74
N PRO A 153 21.94 3.33 -0.54
CA PRO A 153 21.76 4.67 0.01
C PRO A 153 22.34 5.81 -0.85
N ALA A 154 23.28 5.50 -1.75
CA ALA A 154 23.86 6.46 -2.69
C ALA A 154 23.09 6.57 -4.03
N SER A 155 21.99 5.83 -4.21
CA SER A 155 21.23 5.78 -5.47
C SER A 155 20.49 7.07 -5.82
N LEU A 156 20.26 7.94 -4.83
CA LEU A 156 19.54 9.21 -4.98
C LEU A 156 20.34 10.35 -4.31
N PRO A 157 21.48 10.77 -4.89
CA PRO A 157 22.31 11.82 -4.31
C PRO A 157 21.55 13.13 -4.10
N GLU A 158 20.57 13.45 -4.95
CA GLU A 158 19.70 14.62 -4.79
C GLU A 158 18.81 14.57 -3.52
N ILE A 159 18.68 13.39 -2.91
CA ILE A 159 17.99 13.19 -1.63
C ILE A 159 19.00 13.09 -0.48
N THR A 160 20.13 12.42 -0.70
CA THR A 160 21.05 12.03 0.38
C THR A 160 22.30 12.89 0.52
N GLU A 161 22.59 13.78 -0.42
CA GLU A 161 23.73 14.68 -0.36
C GLU A 161 23.67 15.55 0.91
N GLY A 162 24.76 15.54 1.68
CA GLY A 162 24.86 16.26 2.95
C GLY A 162 24.18 15.59 4.14
N LEU A 163 23.50 14.45 3.97
CA LEU A 163 22.96 13.68 5.08
C LEU A 163 24.02 12.74 5.69
N PRO A 164 24.01 12.52 7.01
CA PRO A 164 24.81 11.46 7.63
C PRO A 164 24.42 10.09 7.06
N VAL A 165 25.41 9.22 6.81
CA VAL A 165 25.19 7.88 6.20
C VAL A 165 24.18 7.06 7.01
N ASP A 166 24.27 7.08 8.34
CA ASP A 166 23.32 6.38 9.22
C ASP A 166 21.88 6.86 9.05
N PHE A 167 21.70 8.17 8.80
CA PHE A 167 20.39 8.74 8.56
C PHE A 167 19.84 8.32 7.19
N SER A 168 20.67 8.33 6.14
CA SER A 168 20.29 7.78 4.83
C SER A 168 19.93 6.29 4.91
N GLY A 169 20.62 5.51 5.75
CA GLY A 169 20.27 4.12 6.04
C GLY A 169 18.88 4.00 6.69
N LYS A 170 18.59 4.82 7.70
CA LYS A 170 17.26 4.89 8.35
C LYS A 170 16.14 5.14 7.34
N LEU A 171 16.36 6.05 6.39
CA LEU A 171 15.42 6.37 5.32
C LEU A 171 15.13 5.19 4.38
N GLY A 172 16.08 4.26 4.20
CA GLY A 172 15.88 3.02 3.44
C GLY A 172 15.22 1.89 4.25
N GLU A 173 15.29 1.94 5.58
CA GLU A 173 14.76 0.87 6.46
C GLU A 173 13.31 1.09 6.93
N ASN A 174 12.85 2.34 7.03
CA ASN A 174 11.51 2.65 7.51
C ASN A 174 10.82 3.64 6.56
N TYR A 175 9.73 3.19 5.96
CA TYR A 175 9.02 3.98 4.97
C TYR A 175 8.28 5.18 5.57
N ALA A 176 7.77 5.07 6.80
CA ALA A 176 7.12 6.19 7.47
C ALA A 176 8.12 7.30 7.84
N GLU A 177 9.34 6.93 8.23
CA GLU A 177 10.46 7.87 8.42
C GLU A 177 10.85 8.54 7.09
N PHE A 178 10.87 7.79 5.98
CA PHE A 178 11.07 8.37 4.65
C PHE A 178 9.98 9.40 4.29
N ILE A 179 8.71 9.07 4.53
CA ILE A 179 7.59 10.00 4.32
C ILE A 179 7.76 11.26 5.16
N MET A 180 8.08 11.13 6.44
CA MET A 180 8.30 12.28 7.33
C MET A 180 9.43 13.17 6.82
N PHE A 181 10.54 12.57 6.40
CA PHE A 181 11.67 13.29 5.81
C PHE A 181 11.25 14.06 4.55
N ARG A 182 10.50 13.44 3.63
CA ARG A 182 9.96 14.10 2.43
C ARG A 182 9.01 15.26 2.75
N GLN A 183 8.43 15.26 3.94
CA GLN A 183 7.59 16.34 4.47
C GLN A 183 8.37 17.37 5.31
N GLY A 184 9.71 17.32 5.29
CA GLY A 184 10.57 18.25 6.02
C GLY A 184 10.69 17.97 7.52
N LYS A 185 10.36 16.76 7.98
CA LYS A 185 10.47 16.35 9.38
C LYS A 185 11.50 15.25 9.55
N ALA A 186 12.57 15.54 10.28
CA ALA A 186 13.66 14.58 10.52
C ALA A 186 13.43 13.63 11.72
N SER A 187 12.51 13.96 12.62
CA SER A 187 12.23 13.18 13.83
C SER A 187 10.84 13.46 14.41
N GLY A 188 10.46 12.67 15.41
CA GLY A 188 9.17 12.78 16.10
C GLY A 188 8.09 11.90 15.48
N TRP A 189 6.83 12.21 15.77
CA TRP A 189 5.69 11.43 15.32
C TRP A 189 5.04 12.03 14.07
N MET A 190 4.50 11.17 13.20
CA MET A 190 3.67 11.60 12.09
C MET A 190 2.37 12.19 12.63
N GLN A 191 2.00 13.37 12.14
CA GLN A 191 0.73 14.00 12.51
C GLN A 191 -0.42 13.19 11.94
N GLU A 192 -1.55 13.11 12.65
CA GLU A 192 -2.67 12.22 12.29
C GLU A 192 -3.18 12.43 10.86
N ASP A 193 -3.29 13.69 10.41
CA ASP A 193 -3.73 13.98 9.03
C ASP A 193 -2.73 13.47 7.99
N ALA A 194 -1.43 13.66 8.24
CA ALA A 194 -0.36 13.18 7.37
C ALA A 194 -0.28 11.64 7.37
N ARG A 195 -0.49 11.02 8.53
CA ARG A 195 -0.56 9.56 8.72
C ARG A 195 -1.75 8.96 7.99
N GLY A 196 -2.94 9.56 8.15
CA GLY A 196 -4.13 9.15 7.42
C GLY A 196 -3.98 9.28 5.90
N ALA A 197 -3.31 10.33 5.42
CA ALA A 197 -3.01 10.46 3.99
C ALA A 197 -2.01 9.40 3.48
N ALA A 198 -0.96 9.10 4.26
CA ALA A 198 -0.01 8.04 3.95
C ALA A 198 -0.68 6.66 3.91
N LEU A 199 -1.53 6.36 4.90
CA LEU A 199 -2.30 5.12 4.95
C LEU A 199 -3.26 5.01 3.75
N ARG A 200 -3.96 6.09 3.34
CA ARG A 200 -4.77 6.08 2.11
C ARG A 200 -3.92 5.78 0.89
N GLY A 201 -2.73 6.37 0.79
CA GLY A 201 -1.78 6.09 -0.29
C GLY A 201 -1.42 4.61 -0.36
N VAL A 202 -0.97 4.02 0.75
CA VAL A 202 -0.55 2.60 0.79
C VAL A 202 -1.72 1.65 0.59
N LEU A 203 -2.87 1.86 1.23
CA LEU A 203 -4.05 1.01 1.02
C LEU A 203 -4.58 1.13 -0.41
N GLY A 204 -4.55 2.34 -0.98
CA GLY A 204 -4.84 2.54 -2.39
C GLY A 204 -3.89 1.73 -3.27
N MET A 205 -2.58 1.75 -2.98
CA MET A 205 -1.63 0.85 -3.65
C MET A 205 -2.04 -0.61 -3.49
N MET A 206 -2.35 -1.10 -2.30
CA MET A 206 -2.73 -2.50 -2.05
C MET A 206 -4.01 -2.93 -2.79
N LEU A 207 -5.02 -2.07 -2.87
CA LEU A 207 -6.28 -2.33 -3.59
C LEU A 207 -6.06 -2.45 -5.10
N PHE A 208 -5.19 -1.61 -5.67
CA PHE A 208 -4.87 -1.62 -7.10
C PHE A 208 -3.76 -2.60 -7.47
N ALA A 209 -2.88 -2.97 -6.54
CA ALA A 209 -1.74 -3.85 -6.71
C ALA A 209 -2.11 -5.30 -6.30
N ASP A 210 -1.12 -6.03 -5.80
CA ASP A 210 -1.32 -7.23 -5.00
C ASP A 210 -1.37 -6.82 -3.52
N TYR A 211 -2.48 -7.10 -2.84
CA TYR A 211 -2.66 -6.77 -1.43
C TYR A 211 -1.75 -7.60 -0.51
N GLN A 212 -1.21 -8.71 -1.03
CA GLN A 212 -0.24 -9.56 -0.35
C GLN A 212 1.20 -9.13 -0.64
N ASN A 213 1.41 -8.04 -1.38
CA ASN A 213 2.74 -7.56 -1.69
C ASN A 213 3.51 -7.24 -0.39
N PRO A 214 4.63 -7.92 -0.11
CA PRO A 214 5.32 -7.79 1.17
C PRO A 214 5.93 -6.41 1.39
N VAL A 215 6.26 -5.67 0.33
CA VAL A 215 6.72 -4.28 0.43
C VAL A 215 5.61 -3.36 0.89
N LEU A 216 4.40 -3.52 0.35
CA LEU A 216 3.24 -2.71 0.74
C LEU A 216 2.77 -3.04 2.17
N LEU A 217 2.83 -4.31 2.57
CA LEU A 217 2.53 -4.74 3.94
C LEU A 217 3.56 -4.19 4.95
N GLU A 218 4.84 -4.23 4.61
CA GLU A 218 5.89 -3.61 5.45
C GLU A 218 5.70 -2.10 5.55
N ALA A 219 5.45 -1.42 4.43
CA ALA A 219 5.15 0.02 4.40
C ALA A 219 3.90 0.38 5.22
N LEU A 220 2.87 -0.46 5.19
CA LEU A 220 1.65 -0.29 5.99
C LEU A 220 1.96 -0.38 7.49
N GLY A 221 2.73 -1.39 7.90
CA GLY A 221 3.17 -1.55 9.29
C GLY A 221 3.95 -0.33 9.77
N ASP A 222 4.94 0.13 8.98
CA ASP A 222 5.77 1.29 9.32
C ASP A 222 4.91 2.53 9.63
N ILE A 223 3.86 2.77 8.84
CA ILE A 223 2.99 3.95 9.02
C ILE A 223 2.06 3.80 10.22
N LEU A 224 1.56 2.59 10.51
CA LEU A 224 0.68 2.32 11.65
C LEU A 224 1.37 2.54 13.00
N GLU A 225 2.70 2.42 13.03
CA GLU A 225 3.53 2.65 14.22
C GLU A 225 4.10 4.07 14.33
N GLN A 226 4.16 4.83 13.24
CA GLN A 226 4.78 6.16 13.23
C GLN A 226 3.82 7.29 13.65
N GLY A 227 2.90 7.08 14.59
CA GLY A 227 2.02 8.14 15.11
C GLY A 227 2.27 8.49 16.57
N ASP A 228 1.29 9.18 17.17
CA ASP A 228 1.23 9.29 18.64
C ASP A 228 1.16 7.86 19.21
N PRO A 229 2.08 7.45 20.12
CA PRO A 229 2.11 6.10 20.67
C PRO A 229 0.76 5.65 21.28
N ARG A 230 -0.05 6.61 21.75
CA ARG A 230 -1.39 6.39 22.32
C ARG A 230 -2.47 6.09 21.28
N LYS A 231 -2.16 6.29 20.01
CA LYS A 231 -3.08 6.19 18.86
C LYS A 231 -2.55 5.24 17.78
N ASN A 232 -1.45 4.56 18.03
CA ASN A 232 -0.90 3.58 17.11
C ASN A 232 -1.81 2.35 16.99
N ALA A 233 -1.61 1.59 15.91
CA ALA A 233 -2.22 0.28 15.73
C ALA A 233 -1.13 -0.79 15.64
N VAL A 234 -0.45 -0.98 16.78
CA VAL A 234 0.74 -1.83 16.89
C VAL A 234 0.41 -3.28 16.57
N HIS A 235 -0.79 -3.76 16.94
CA HIS A 235 -1.17 -5.13 16.63
C HIS A 235 -1.45 -5.34 15.13
N MET A 236 -2.10 -4.38 14.48
CA MET A 236 -2.26 -4.43 13.01
C MET A 236 -0.92 -4.32 12.29
N ALA A 237 0.00 -3.50 12.78
CA ALA A 237 1.35 -3.40 12.25
C ALA A 237 2.11 -4.74 12.36
N GLU A 238 2.06 -5.38 13.54
CA GLU A 238 2.63 -6.71 13.75
C GLU A 238 2.08 -7.73 12.75
N GLN A 239 0.76 -7.76 12.53
CA GLN A 239 0.17 -8.64 11.52
C GLN A 239 0.64 -8.32 10.11
N ALA A 240 0.76 -7.04 9.75
CA ALA A 240 1.27 -6.64 8.45
C ALA A 240 2.71 -7.13 8.24
N TYR A 241 3.57 -6.97 9.24
CA TYR A 241 4.94 -7.50 9.21
C TYR A 241 5.00 -9.03 9.17
N GLU A 242 4.15 -9.72 9.93
CA GLU A 242 4.08 -11.18 9.94
C GLU A 242 3.67 -11.74 8.58
N ILE A 243 2.65 -11.15 7.96
CA ILE A 243 2.22 -11.53 6.61
C ILE A 243 3.32 -11.21 5.60
N ALA A 244 3.91 -10.00 5.66
CA ALA A 244 5.02 -9.63 4.79
C ALA A 244 6.19 -10.62 4.90
N ARG A 245 6.52 -11.05 6.14
CA ARG A 245 7.61 -12.01 6.41
C ARG A 245 7.32 -13.38 5.81
N GLY A 246 6.06 -13.80 5.78
CA GLY A 246 5.64 -15.03 5.11
C GLY A 246 5.81 -15.00 3.59
N PHE A 247 5.81 -13.82 2.97
CA PHE A 247 5.96 -13.65 1.53
C PHE A 247 7.39 -13.27 1.08
N TYR A 248 8.20 -12.64 1.95
CA TYR A 248 9.60 -12.42 1.65
C TYR A 248 10.38 -13.75 1.62
N GLY A 249 11.06 -14.01 0.50
CA GLY A 249 11.98 -15.16 0.37
C GLY A 249 13.41 -14.87 0.83
N GLU A 250 13.76 -13.61 1.09
CA GLU A 250 15.12 -13.18 1.41
C GLU A 250 15.38 -13.18 2.92
N LYS A 251 16.50 -13.79 3.33
CA LYS A 251 16.90 -13.86 4.75
C LYS A 251 17.01 -12.48 5.40
N THR A 252 17.59 -11.51 4.70
CA THR A 252 17.79 -10.14 5.19
C THR A 252 16.45 -9.42 5.44
N ALA A 253 15.45 -9.64 4.59
CA ALA A 253 14.10 -9.11 4.79
C ALA A 253 13.42 -9.78 6.00
N THR A 254 13.57 -11.09 6.16
CA THR A 254 13.04 -11.83 7.32
C THR A 254 13.63 -11.37 8.64
N GLU A 255 14.94 -11.13 8.70
CA GLU A 255 15.62 -10.59 9.88
C GLU A 255 15.14 -9.17 10.21
N ARG A 256 15.04 -8.30 9.19
CA ARG A 256 14.53 -6.93 9.34
C ARG A 256 13.10 -6.91 9.89
N LEU A 257 12.20 -7.70 9.31
CA LEU A 257 10.82 -7.78 9.78
C LEU A 257 10.71 -8.40 11.17
N SER A 258 11.53 -9.39 11.51
CA SER A 258 11.56 -9.97 12.86
C SER A 258 12.00 -8.94 13.90
N ARG A 259 12.93 -8.04 13.54
CA ARG A 259 13.29 -6.90 14.39
C ARG A 259 12.11 -5.92 14.55
N LYS A 260 11.43 -5.55 13.47
CA LYS A 260 10.24 -4.67 13.52
C LYS A 260 9.12 -5.28 14.38
N ILE A 261 8.84 -6.57 14.25
CA ILE A 261 7.88 -7.30 15.09
C ILE A 261 8.27 -7.23 16.57
N LYS A 262 9.55 -7.41 16.88
CA LYS A 262 10.05 -7.30 18.26
C LYS A 262 9.96 -5.86 18.80
N GLU A 263 10.25 -4.86 17.97
CA GLU A 263 10.10 -3.45 18.33
C GLU A 263 8.63 -3.09 18.59
N ALA A 264 7.72 -3.59 17.76
CA ALA A 264 6.27 -3.51 17.97
C ALA A 264 5.86 -4.13 19.32
N ASP A 265 6.38 -5.32 19.61
CA ASP A 265 6.10 -6.04 20.87
C ASP A 265 6.59 -5.28 22.11
N LEU A 266 7.75 -4.64 22.04
CA LEU A 266 8.27 -3.81 23.12
C LEU A 266 7.49 -2.51 23.34
N ASN A 267 6.74 -2.06 22.33
CA ASN A 267 5.86 -0.89 22.43
C ASN A 267 4.51 -1.23 23.06
N TYR A 268 4.27 -2.48 23.46
CA TYR A 268 3.11 -2.85 24.27
C TYR A 268 3.19 -2.22 25.66
N SER A 269 2.21 -1.37 25.98
CA SER A 269 2.17 -0.70 27.28
C SER A 269 1.39 -1.47 28.36
N SER A 270 0.72 -2.58 28.02
CA SER A 270 -0.06 -3.39 28.97
C SER A 270 0.71 -4.60 29.48
N LYS A 271 0.55 -4.92 30.77
CA LYS A 271 1.02 -6.19 31.36
C LYS A 271 0.25 -7.42 30.88
N GLU A 272 -0.87 -7.23 30.19
CA GLU A 272 -1.66 -8.30 29.60
C GLU A 272 -1.15 -8.60 28.19
N ALA A 273 -1.01 -9.89 27.88
CA ALA A 273 -0.64 -10.31 26.54
C ALA A 273 -1.67 -9.76 25.54
N PRO A 274 -1.22 -9.23 24.39
CA PRO A 274 -2.11 -8.76 23.34
C PRO A 274 -3.18 -9.80 23.03
N ASP A 275 -4.43 -9.37 22.76
CA ASP A 275 -5.50 -10.31 22.33
C ASP A 275 -5.29 -10.73 20.86
N LEU A 276 -4.10 -11.26 20.59
CA LEU A 276 -3.64 -11.83 19.33
C LEU A 276 -4.61 -12.92 18.86
N LYS A 277 -5.31 -13.58 19.78
CA LYS A 277 -6.32 -14.57 19.45
C LYS A 277 -7.53 -13.92 18.78
N LYS A 278 -8.07 -12.82 19.31
CA LYS A 278 -9.14 -12.07 18.63
C LYS A 278 -8.67 -11.47 17.31
N LEU A 279 -7.43 -10.96 17.23
CA LEU A 279 -6.90 -10.38 16.00
C LEU A 279 -6.69 -11.42 14.91
N LYS A 280 -6.06 -12.55 15.21
CA LYS A 280 -5.94 -13.69 14.29
C LYS A 280 -7.31 -14.16 13.82
N LYS A 281 -8.28 -14.26 14.73
CA LYS A 281 -9.66 -14.61 14.38
C LYS A 281 -10.30 -13.59 13.43
N ALA A 282 -10.15 -12.29 13.68
CA ALA A 282 -10.67 -11.24 12.81
C ALA A 282 -10.02 -11.28 11.43
N MET A 283 -8.71 -11.49 11.38
CA MET A 283 -7.95 -11.63 10.13
C MET A 283 -8.38 -12.86 9.34
N SER A 284 -8.51 -14.03 9.98
CA SER A 284 -9.04 -15.24 9.33
C SER A 284 -10.48 -15.06 8.84
N ALA A 285 -11.31 -14.31 9.56
CA ALA A 285 -12.66 -13.99 9.11
C ALA A 285 -12.66 -13.10 7.86
N ALA A 286 -11.80 -12.08 7.81
CA ALA A 286 -11.62 -11.23 6.63
C ALA A 286 -11.13 -12.04 5.43
N GLN A 287 -10.16 -12.94 5.62
CA GLN A 287 -9.68 -13.85 4.57
C GLN A 287 -10.80 -14.75 4.02
N ALA A 288 -11.54 -15.43 4.91
CA ALA A 288 -12.65 -16.28 4.49
C ALA A 288 -13.76 -15.50 3.76
N ALA A 289 -14.06 -14.28 4.21
CA ALA A 289 -15.01 -13.39 3.53
C ALA A 289 -14.50 -12.98 2.13
N GLY A 290 -13.21 -12.65 2.02
CA GLY A 290 -12.56 -12.32 0.74
C GLY A 290 -12.54 -13.48 -0.25
N GLU A 291 -12.23 -14.69 0.20
CA GLU A 291 -12.28 -15.90 -0.64
C GLU A 291 -13.69 -16.16 -1.16
N ALA A 292 -14.69 -16.08 -0.29
CA ALA A 292 -16.09 -16.23 -0.68
C ALA A 292 -16.53 -15.14 -1.66
N LEU A 293 -16.05 -13.89 -1.48
CA LEU A 293 -16.35 -12.78 -2.39
C LEU A 293 -15.72 -12.99 -3.77
N VAL A 294 -14.44 -13.37 -3.85
CA VAL A 294 -13.76 -13.64 -5.13
C VAL A 294 -14.45 -14.77 -5.89
N LYS A 295 -14.90 -15.83 -5.19
CA LYS A 295 -15.64 -16.92 -5.83
C LYS A 295 -16.94 -16.42 -6.47
N ARG A 296 -17.72 -15.61 -5.75
CA ARG A 296 -18.96 -15.01 -6.28
C ARG A 296 -18.70 -14.07 -7.46
N VAL A 297 -17.67 -13.23 -7.37
CA VAL A 297 -17.27 -12.33 -8.46
C VAL A 297 -16.95 -13.14 -9.71
N ARG A 298 -16.15 -14.19 -9.58
CA ARG A 298 -15.78 -15.06 -10.70
C ARG A 298 -17.01 -15.76 -11.33
N GLU A 299 -17.94 -16.26 -10.52
CA GLU A 299 -19.17 -16.88 -11.01
C GLU A 299 -20.02 -15.89 -11.83
N ASP A 300 -20.17 -14.66 -11.35
CA ASP A 300 -20.89 -13.61 -12.09
C ASP A 300 -20.17 -13.22 -13.38
N GLU A 301 -18.86 -13.01 -13.33
CA GLU A 301 -18.05 -12.65 -14.50
C GLU A 301 -18.16 -13.69 -15.60
N LEU A 302 -18.05 -14.97 -15.26
CA LEU A 302 -18.24 -16.07 -16.20
C LEU A 302 -19.65 -16.04 -16.82
N GLY A 303 -20.68 -15.76 -16.02
CA GLY A 303 -22.06 -15.61 -16.49
C GLY A 303 -22.23 -14.44 -17.47
N TRP A 304 -21.65 -13.28 -17.17
CA TRP A 304 -21.70 -12.11 -18.06
C TRP A 304 -20.95 -12.35 -19.36
N ILE A 305 -19.74 -12.91 -19.30
CA ILE A 305 -18.93 -13.24 -20.47
C ILE A 305 -19.67 -14.24 -21.36
N ALA A 306 -20.22 -15.32 -20.80
CA ALA A 306 -20.96 -16.34 -21.55
C ALA A 306 -22.23 -15.78 -22.22
N SER A 307 -22.82 -14.74 -21.63
CA SER A 307 -24.01 -14.05 -22.17
C SER A 307 -23.68 -12.94 -23.16
N GLY A 308 -22.39 -12.71 -23.48
CA GLY A 308 -21.95 -11.65 -24.39
C GLY A 308 -22.06 -10.23 -23.81
N GLN A 309 -22.19 -10.10 -22.49
CA GLN A 309 -22.24 -8.80 -21.80
C GLN A 309 -20.82 -8.22 -21.61
N ASP A 310 -20.75 -6.91 -21.42
CA ASP A 310 -19.53 -6.24 -20.97
C ASP A 310 -19.33 -6.53 -19.48
N ALA A 311 -18.52 -7.56 -19.19
CA ALA A 311 -18.28 -8.00 -17.82
C ALA A 311 -17.67 -6.91 -16.94
N GLY A 312 -16.93 -5.94 -17.52
CA GLY A 312 -16.34 -4.83 -16.77
C GLY A 312 -17.41 -3.88 -16.27
N ARG A 313 -18.34 -3.48 -17.16
CA ARG A 313 -19.47 -2.63 -16.78
C ARG A 313 -20.41 -3.29 -15.79
N GLU A 314 -20.73 -4.57 -15.97
CA GLU A 314 -21.60 -5.27 -15.02
C GLU A 314 -20.92 -5.48 -13.67
N PHE A 315 -19.60 -5.70 -13.65
CA PHE A 315 -18.82 -5.71 -12.41
C PHE A 315 -18.90 -4.37 -11.69
N GLU A 316 -18.62 -3.26 -12.37
CA GLU A 316 -18.69 -1.92 -11.77
C GLU A 316 -20.08 -1.65 -11.17
N LYS A 317 -21.14 -1.98 -11.91
CA LYS A 317 -22.52 -1.81 -11.48
C LYS A 317 -22.89 -2.67 -10.26
N LYS A 318 -22.45 -3.93 -10.21
CA LYS A 318 -22.80 -4.87 -9.13
C LYS A 318 -21.95 -4.69 -7.88
N TYR A 319 -20.66 -4.40 -8.06
CA TYR A 319 -19.65 -4.47 -7.00
C TYR A 319 -19.05 -3.11 -6.63
N LEU A 320 -19.08 -2.11 -7.51
CA LEU A 320 -18.44 -0.80 -7.31
C LEU A 320 -19.39 0.40 -7.42
N GLY A 321 -20.72 0.20 -7.36
CA GLY A 321 -21.72 1.26 -7.55
C GLY A 321 -21.38 2.55 -6.78
N ALA A 322 -21.70 3.73 -7.36
CA ALA A 322 -21.36 5.16 -7.08
C ALA A 322 -20.43 5.64 -5.91
N SER A 323 -19.93 4.79 -5.03
CA SER A 323 -19.03 5.06 -3.93
C SER A 323 -18.18 3.79 -3.71
N THR A 324 -17.13 3.64 -4.51
CA THR A 324 -16.03 2.70 -4.21
C THR A 324 -15.64 2.85 -2.74
N PRO A 325 -15.32 1.77 -2.00
CA PRO A 325 -14.95 1.86 -0.60
C PRO A 325 -13.69 2.71 -0.43
N THR A 326 -13.87 4.01 -0.25
CA THR A 326 -12.87 4.87 0.37
C THR A 326 -12.68 4.35 1.77
N VAL A 327 -11.47 3.90 2.10
CA VAL A 327 -11.05 3.75 3.49
C VAL A 327 -11.14 5.14 4.11
N GLN A 328 -12.27 5.41 4.77
CA GLN A 328 -12.52 6.67 5.45
C GLN A 328 -11.80 6.62 6.80
N PHE A 329 -10.59 7.14 6.83
CA PHE A 329 -9.92 7.44 8.09
C PHE A 329 -10.65 8.61 8.75
N ARG A 330 -11.32 8.37 9.88
CA ARG A 330 -11.89 9.45 10.66
C ARG A 330 -10.75 10.29 11.22
N ALA A 331 -10.66 11.56 10.83
CA ALA A 331 -9.98 12.53 11.67
C ALA A 331 -10.78 12.61 12.97
N ALA A 332 -10.16 12.27 14.10
CA ALA A 332 -10.75 12.53 15.40
C ALA A 332 -10.94 14.04 15.51
N LYS A 333 -12.20 14.49 15.60
CA LYS A 333 -12.54 15.88 15.91
C LYS A 333 -12.15 16.25 17.32
#